data_AF-A0A9W9C7U2-F1
#
_entry.id   AF-A0A9W9C7U2-F1
#
_cell.length_a   1.000
_cell.length_b   1.000
_cell.length_c   1.000
_cell.angle_alpha   90.00
_cell.angle_beta   90.00
_cell.angle_gamma   90.00
#
_symmetry.space_group_name_H-M   'P 1'
#
loop_
_entity.id
_entity.type
_entity.pdbx_description
1 polymer ?
#
loop_
_entity_poly.entity_id
_entity_poly.type
_entity_poly.pdbx_seq_one_letter_code
_entity_poly.pdbx_strand_id
1 'polypeptide(L)'
;MLDIEDYDQIFPYGSYAEGLRRDISECQSTLGGRTFFERLLELLNIKWRKMYPPKGDDGLRELHKRICEAPITLHYKHCLIFYLLRDLSPHYKTSPEWATQFATNVHLETRFWTFIEGIWELDHLQFDNAVGHLTHPSIIPTFPDEILITLVNRRHHQLSGMNETDILPLAYYNCVKPPLATDAIRQPFVRYLAARNVTEAYYWIRARPEHEHRQLLEALVEQTLDHRAWGGGEPNEIENIYPREEKALELVGLPFSEEEDEWIEKFLTEGKGRTLKGAEDTVLMRKIAIGSLHSFATGKSKQGKAHHGVDWKTLKDGVKKGLGPREGEEGFKA
;
A
#
# COMPACT_ATOMS: atom_id res chain seq x y z
N MET A 1 5.67 43.30 -5.71
CA MET A 1 5.89 42.01 -5.04
C MET A 1 4.69 41.82 -4.14
N LEU A 2 3.97 40.70 -4.27
CA LEU A 2 2.80 40.42 -3.44
C LEU A 2 3.28 40.30 -1.98
N ASP A 3 2.65 41.02 -1.06
CA ASP A 3 2.97 40.88 0.35
C ASP A 3 2.18 39.70 0.92
N ILE A 4 2.89 38.63 1.27
CA ILE A 4 2.24 37.43 1.80
C ILE A 4 1.75 37.61 3.24
N GLU A 5 2.18 38.67 3.93
CA GLU A 5 1.74 39.00 5.29
C GLU A 5 0.41 39.77 5.28
N ASP A 6 0.04 40.39 4.15
CA ASP A 6 -1.24 41.07 3.99
C ASP A 6 -2.37 40.06 3.71
N TYR A 7 -3.09 39.69 4.77
CA TYR A 7 -4.21 38.77 4.69
C TYR A 7 -5.27 39.20 3.68
N ASP A 8 -5.66 40.48 3.66
CA ASP A 8 -6.78 40.95 2.85
C ASP A 8 -6.40 41.00 1.36
N GLN A 9 -5.10 41.15 1.06
CA GLN A 9 -4.56 40.99 -0.29
C GLN A 9 -4.53 39.52 -0.73
N ILE A 10 -4.23 38.59 0.17
CA ILE A 10 -4.15 37.15 -0.15
C ILE A 10 -5.53 36.49 -0.22
N PHE A 11 -6.46 36.85 0.68
CA PHE A 11 -7.78 36.24 0.87
C PHE A 11 -9.01 37.15 0.52
N PRO A 12 -9.04 37.91 -0.59
CA PRO A 12 -10.10 38.92 -0.83
C PRO A 12 -11.52 38.38 -1.05
N TYR A 13 -11.68 37.12 -1.43
CA TYR A 13 -12.98 36.59 -1.88
C TYR A 13 -13.78 35.88 -0.79
N GLY A 14 -13.12 35.44 0.30
CA GLY A 14 -13.78 34.79 1.43
C GLY A 14 -12.96 33.66 2.04
N SER A 15 -13.63 32.84 2.84
CA SER A 15 -13.03 31.82 3.70
C SER A 15 -13.79 30.49 3.61
N TYR A 16 -13.41 29.51 4.43
CA TYR A 16 -13.92 28.14 4.42
C TYR A 16 -15.41 28.09 4.80
N ALA A 17 -16.24 27.79 3.80
CA ALA A 17 -17.67 27.52 3.99
C ALA A 17 -17.92 26.19 4.73
N GLU A 18 -19.10 26.05 5.33
CA GLU A 18 -19.44 24.85 6.11
C GLU A 18 -19.39 23.56 5.29
N GLY A 19 -19.83 23.59 4.03
CA GLY A 19 -19.75 22.46 3.10
C GLY A 19 -18.31 21.98 2.90
N LEU A 20 -17.40 22.90 2.53
CA LEU A 20 -15.97 22.58 2.34
C LEU A 20 -15.35 21.96 3.59
N ARG A 21 -15.62 22.51 4.78
CA ARG A 21 -15.08 21.95 6.02
C ARG A 21 -15.59 20.54 6.30
N ARG A 22 -16.86 20.27 5.99
CA ARG A 22 -17.45 18.94 6.14
C ARG A 22 -16.79 17.95 5.19
N ASP A 23 -16.60 18.34 3.93
CA ASP A 23 -15.98 17.50 2.91
C ASP A 23 -14.51 17.19 3.27
N ILE A 24 -13.75 18.19 3.75
CA ILE A 24 -12.39 17.98 4.28
C ILE A 24 -12.40 17.04 5.50
N SER A 25 -13.37 17.20 6.41
CA SER A 25 -13.46 16.35 7.61
C SER A 25 -13.78 14.88 7.25
N GLU A 26 -14.58 14.65 6.23
CA GLU A 26 -14.87 13.32 5.70
C GLU A 26 -13.59 12.70 5.10
N CYS A 27 -12.85 13.46 4.30
CA CYS A 27 -11.56 13.02 3.76
C CYS A 27 -10.53 12.73 4.87
N GLN A 28 -10.45 13.59 5.90
CA GLN A 28 -9.60 13.37 7.07
C GLN A 28 -9.90 12.06 7.77
N SER A 29 -11.18 11.72 7.95
CA SER A 29 -11.59 10.46 8.58
C SER A 29 -11.08 9.24 7.80
N THR A 30 -11.07 9.34 6.47
CA THR A 30 -10.54 8.32 5.56
C THR A 30 -9.01 8.22 5.62
N LEU A 31 -8.32 9.34 5.85
CA LEU A 31 -6.85 9.41 5.90
C LEU A 31 -6.25 9.11 7.29
N GLY A 32 -7.03 8.50 8.18
CA GLY A 32 -6.59 8.16 9.54
C GLY A 32 -6.66 9.33 10.54
N GLY A 33 -7.59 10.27 10.29
CA GLY A 33 -7.91 11.37 11.20
C GLY A 33 -7.11 12.65 11.00
N ARG A 34 -6.24 12.72 9.98
CA ARG A 34 -5.48 13.93 9.63
C ARG A 34 -5.08 13.94 8.15
N THR A 35 -5.04 15.13 7.55
CA THR A 35 -4.55 15.35 6.19
C THR A 35 -3.02 15.35 6.13
N PHE A 36 -2.46 15.22 4.94
CA PHE A 36 -1.06 15.45 4.65
C PHE A 36 -0.67 16.93 4.78
N PHE A 37 -1.60 17.86 4.54
CA PHE A 37 -1.38 19.26 4.89
C PHE A 37 -1.15 19.47 6.39
N GLU A 38 -1.93 18.82 7.26
CA GLU A 38 -1.70 18.87 8.71
C GLU A 38 -0.36 18.23 9.10
N ARG A 39 0.05 17.15 8.41
CA ARG A 39 1.39 16.56 8.57
C ARG A 39 2.50 17.52 8.11
N LEU A 40 2.28 18.29 7.05
CA LEU A 40 3.23 19.30 6.57
C LEU A 40 3.36 20.46 7.57
N LEU A 41 2.24 20.93 8.15
CA LEU A 41 2.26 21.92 9.23
C LEU A 41 3.02 21.38 10.46
N GLU A 42 2.82 20.11 10.82
CA GLU A 42 3.56 19.45 11.90
C GLU A 42 5.07 19.38 11.63
N LEU A 43 5.46 18.95 10.42
CA LEU A 43 6.86 18.88 9.99
C LEU A 43 7.56 20.24 10.06
N LEU A 44 6.84 21.31 9.76
CA LEU A 44 7.32 22.69 9.81
C LEU A 44 7.19 23.34 11.20
N ASN A 45 6.83 22.56 12.23
CA ASN A 45 6.64 23.00 13.62
C ASN A 45 5.59 24.11 13.80
N ILE A 46 4.58 24.17 12.94
CA ILE A 46 3.48 25.12 13.04
C ILE A 46 2.36 24.50 13.88
N LYS A 47 1.89 25.23 14.91
CA LYS A 47 0.80 24.78 15.77
C LYS A 47 -0.54 24.76 15.00
N TRP A 48 -0.93 23.60 14.49
CA TRP A 48 -2.09 23.42 13.61
C TRP A 48 -3.33 22.81 14.29
N ARG A 49 -3.18 22.17 15.45
CA ARG A 49 -4.28 21.42 16.08
C ARG A 49 -5.53 22.29 16.26
N LYS A 50 -6.67 21.80 15.76
CA LYS A 50 -7.99 22.49 15.76
C LYS A 50 -8.06 23.76 14.89
N MET A 51 -7.06 24.02 14.05
CA MET A 51 -7.02 25.20 13.18
C MET A 51 -7.34 24.88 11.73
N TYR A 52 -7.08 23.64 11.30
CA TYR A 52 -7.44 23.16 9.97
C TYR A 52 -8.54 22.07 10.08
N PRO A 53 -9.58 22.12 9.21
CA PRO A 53 -9.90 23.23 8.32
C PRO A 53 -10.35 24.49 9.09
N PRO A 54 -10.01 25.71 8.62
CA PRO A 54 -10.35 26.95 9.32
C PRO A 54 -11.84 27.16 9.60
N LYS A 55 -12.16 27.72 10.78
CA LYS A 55 -13.53 28.04 11.16
C LYS A 55 -13.89 29.47 10.78
N GLY A 56 -14.29 29.68 9.52
CA GLY A 56 -14.65 31.00 9.00
C GLY A 56 -13.43 31.92 8.86
N ASP A 57 -13.67 33.22 8.62
CA ASP A 57 -12.60 34.18 8.33
C ASP A 57 -11.60 34.33 9.48
N ASP A 58 -12.07 34.47 10.72
CA ASP A 58 -11.20 34.60 11.91
C ASP A 58 -10.24 33.41 12.05
N GLY A 59 -10.74 32.20 11.80
CA GLY A 59 -9.93 30.99 11.85
C GLY A 59 -8.87 30.94 10.74
N LEU A 60 -9.20 31.42 9.54
CA LEU A 60 -8.29 31.46 8.41
C LEU A 60 -7.21 32.54 8.61
N ARG A 61 -7.60 33.71 9.14
CA ARG A 61 -6.69 34.79 9.50
C ARG A 61 -5.70 34.36 10.59
N GLU A 62 -6.16 33.66 11.61
CA GLU A 62 -5.27 33.10 12.63
C GLU A 62 -4.30 32.05 12.06
N LEU A 63 -4.77 31.16 11.18
CA LEU A 63 -3.90 30.17 10.54
C LEU A 63 -2.85 30.82 9.64
N HIS A 64 -3.26 31.76 8.79
CA HIS A 64 -2.39 32.54 7.92
C HIS A 64 -1.33 33.29 8.74
N LYS A 65 -1.74 34.01 9.79
CA LYS A 65 -0.82 34.70 10.70
C LYS A 65 0.23 33.76 11.28
N ARG A 66 -0.16 32.56 11.75
CA ARG A 66 0.81 31.58 12.26
C ARG A 66 1.78 31.06 11.21
N ILE A 67 1.33 30.91 9.96
CA ILE A 67 2.21 30.53 8.85
C ILE A 67 3.22 31.66 8.59
N CYS A 68 2.78 32.92 8.58
CA CYS A 68 3.64 34.08 8.36
C CYS A 68 4.64 34.31 9.52
N GLU A 69 4.23 34.09 10.77
CA GLU A 69 5.10 34.24 11.94
C GLU A 69 6.04 33.05 12.17
N ALA A 70 5.81 31.91 11.51
CA ALA A 70 6.64 30.71 11.68
C ALA A 70 8.10 30.98 11.26
N PRO A 71 9.10 30.49 12.02
CA PRO A 71 10.52 30.64 11.72
C PRO A 71 10.97 29.65 10.64
N ILE A 72 10.29 29.68 9.50
CA ILE A 72 10.54 28.84 8.32
C ILE A 72 10.90 29.72 7.13
N THR A 73 11.50 29.10 6.11
CA THR A 73 11.86 29.79 4.87
C THR A 73 10.62 30.31 4.13
N LEU A 74 10.80 31.38 3.37
CA LEU A 74 9.73 32.04 2.63
C LEU A 74 9.01 31.10 1.66
N HIS A 75 9.74 30.20 0.99
CA HIS A 75 9.13 29.24 0.06
C HIS A 75 8.16 28.27 0.75
N TYR A 76 8.43 27.83 1.98
CA TYR A 76 7.47 26.99 2.71
C TYR A 76 6.20 27.77 3.07
N LYS A 77 6.32 29.06 3.42
CA LYS A 77 5.15 29.92 3.63
C LYS A 77 4.31 30.04 2.35
N HIS A 78 4.96 30.26 1.21
CA HIS A 78 4.28 30.27 -0.09
C HIS A 78 3.55 28.94 -0.38
N CYS A 79 4.20 27.80 -0.14
CA CYS A 79 3.57 26.48 -0.31
C CYS A 79 2.32 26.30 0.54
N LEU A 80 2.38 26.68 1.82
CA LEU A 80 1.26 26.52 2.74
C LEU A 80 0.10 27.46 2.39
N ILE A 81 0.40 28.71 2.04
CA ILE A 81 -0.63 29.66 1.59
C ILE A 81 -1.24 29.20 0.26
N PHE A 82 -0.42 28.74 -0.68
CA PHE A 82 -0.89 28.18 -1.95
C PHE A 82 -1.84 27.00 -1.74
N TYR A 83 -1.56 26.10 -0.80
CA TYR A 83 -2.48 25.02 -0.42
C TYR A 83 -3.83 25.56 0.05
N LEU A 84 -3.85 26.55 0.96
CA LEU A 84 -5.11 27.14 1.46
C LEU A 84 -5.91 27.82 0.34
N LEU A 85 -5.23 28.50 -0.57
CA LEU A 85 -5.86 29.09 -1.75
C LEU A 85 -6.41 28.02 -2.70
N ARG A 86 -5.73 26.88 -2.81
CA ARG A 86 -6.17 25.75 -3.63
C ARG A 86 -7.45 25.12 -3.07
N ASP A 87 -7.59 24.99 -1.75
CA ASP A 87 -8.86 24.56 -1.12
C ASP A 87 -10.03 25.48 -1.48
N LEU A 88 -9.80 26.79 -1.50
CA LEU A 88 -10.85 27.77 -1.74
C LEU A 88 -11.18 27.94 -3.24
N SER A 89 -10.20 27.72 -4.12
CA SER A 89 -10.29 28.02 -5.55
C SER A 89 -11.51 27.41 -6.26
N PRO A 90 -11.88 26.12 -6.04
CA PRO A 90 -13.08 25.53 -6.64
C PRO A 90 -14.39 26.24 -6.30
N HIS A 91 -14.46 26.94 -5.15
CA HIS A 91 -15.68 27.57 -4.65
C HIS A 91 -15.88 29.01 -5.15
N TYR A 92 -14.79 29.72 -5.48
CA TYR A 92 -14.84 31.15 -5.82
C TYR A 92 -14.72 31.46 -7.32
N LYS A 93 -14.58 30.43 -8.19
CA LYS A 93 -14.61 30.51 -9.67
C LYS A 93 -13.98 31.80 -10.25
N THR A 94 -12.72 32.04 -9.93
CA THR A 94 -11.93 33.14 -10.50
C THR A 94 -11.29 32.74 -11.83
N SER A 95 -10.95 33.71 -12.69
CA SER A 95 -10.23 33.48 -13.94
C SER A 95 -9.10 34.52 -14.10
N PRO A 96 -7.80 34.12 -14.08
CA PRO A 96 -7.29 32.76 -13.82
C PRO A 96 -7.65 32.22 -12.42
N GLU A 97 -7.46 30.93 -12.19
CA GLU A 97 -7.67 30.32 -10.86
C GLU A 97 -6.83 31.04 -9.79
N TRP A 98 -7.42 31.24 -8.61
CA TRP A 98 -6.84 32.05 -7.55
C TRP A 98 -5.49 31.52 -7.03
N ALA A 99 -5.40 30.22 -6.76
CA ALA A 99 -4.13 29.59 -6.37
C ALA A 99 -3.05 29.76 -7.44
N THR A 100 -3.40 29.55 -8.72
CA THR A 100 -2.51 29.70 -9.89
C THR A 100 -2.01 31.14 -10.05
N GLN A 101 -2.88 32.13 -9.85
CA GLN A 101 -2.50 33.53 -9.83
C GLN A 101 -1.47 33.82 -8.73
N PHE A 102 -1.73 33.33 -7.50
CA PHE A 102 -0.82 33.49 -6.38
C PHE A 102 0.56 32.90 -6.68
N ALA A 103 0.61 31.63 -7.13
CA ALA A 103 1.85 30.93 -7.45
C ALA A 103 2.69 31.71 -8.48
N THR A 104 2.03 32.28 -9.50
CA THR A 104 2.68 33.11 -10.52
C THR A 104 3.24 34.41 -9.92
N ASN A 105 2.45 35.11 -9.10
CA ASN A 105 2.84 36.40 -8.50
C ASN A 105 4.01 36.28 -7.53
N VAL A 106 4.09 35.18 -6.77
CA VAL A 106 5.19 34.91 -5.84
C VAL A 106 6.35 34.15 -6.47
N HIS A 107 6.28 33.85 -7.78
CA HIS A 107 7.27 33.08 -8.53
C HIS A 107 7.58 31.73 -7.87
N LEU A 108 6.54 31.02 -7.43
CA LEU A 108 6.70 29.71 -6.81
C LEU A 108 7.29 28.72 -7.82
N GLU A 109 8.44 28.12 -7.48
CA GLU A 109 9.08 27.16 -8.38
C GLU A 109 8.14 25.97 -8.65
N THR A 110 8.12 25.51 -9.90
CA THR A 110 7.21 24.45 -10.36
C THR A 110 7.27 23.19 -9.50
N ARG A 111 8.45 22.76 -9.03
CA ARG A 111 8.57 21.58 -8.17
C ARG A 111 7.78 21.69 -6.87
N PHE A 112 7.68 22.88 -6.29
CA PHE A 112 6.93 23.10 -5.05
C PHE A 112 5.44 23.17 -5.34
N TRP A 113 5.06 23.85 -6.42
CA TRP A 113 3.69 23.88 -6.90
C TRP A 113 3.18 22.44 -7.16
N THR A 114 3.86 21.67 -8.01
CA THR A 114 3.48 20.29 -8.35
C THR A 114 3.40 19.41 -7.11
N PHE A 115 4.34 19.56 -6.16
CA PHE A 115 4.27 18.83 -4.89
C PHE A 115 3.02 19.18 -4.09
N ILE A 116 2.70 20.47 -3.92
CA ILE A 116 1.54 20.88 -3.14
C ILE A 116 0.22 20.52 -3.83
N GLU A 117 0.16 20.55 -5.16
CA GLU A 117 -0.98 20.00 -5.92
C GLU A 117 -1.18 18.51 -5.61
N GLY A 118 -0.11 17.72 -5.68
CA GLY A 118 -0.18 16.30 -5.36
C GLY A 118 -0.62 16.02 -3.92
N ILE A 119 -0.16 16.83 -2.94
CA ILE A 119 -0.61 16.74 -1.55
C ILE A 119 -2.08 17.12 -1.41
N TRP A 120 -2.52 18.20 -2.06
CA TRP A 120 -3.91 18.63 -2.06
C TRP A 120 -4.84 17.56 -2.64
N GLU A 121 -4.47 16.97 -3.77
CA GLU A 121 -5.25 15.89 -4.40
C GLU A 121 -5.30 14.64 -3.53
N LEU A 122 -4.21 14.29 -2.86
CA LEU A 122 -4.16 13.18 -1.91
C LEU A 122 -5.11 13.42 -0.73
N ASP A 123 -5.15 14.66 -0.22
CA ASP A 123 -6.03 15.09 0.86
C ASP A 123 -7.51 15.11 0.48
N HIS A 124 -7.81 15.18 -0.81
CA HIS A 124 -9.15 15.11 -1.39
C HIS A 124 -9.47 13.75 -2.03
N LEU A 125 -8.67 12.71 -1.72
CA LEU A 125 -8.83 11.33 -2.19
C LEU A 125 -8.78 11.16 -3.72
N GLN A 126 -8.19 12.12 -4.43
CA GLN A 126 -7.95 12.10 -5.88
C GLN A 126 -6.64 11.38 -6.19
N PHE A 127 -6.58 10.08 -5.87
CA PHE A 127 -5.34 9.31 -5.87
C PHE A 127 -4.62 9.25 -7.23
N ASP A 128 -5.34 9.14 -8.34
CA ASP A 128 -4.74 9.08 -9.68
C ASP A 128 -3.96 10.36 -10.02
N ASN A 129 -4.61 11.51 -9.83
CA ASN A 129 -3.96 12.81 -10.05
C ASN A 129 -2.79 13.00 -9.07
N ALA A 130 -3.01 12.66 -7.79
CA ALA A 130 -2.01 12.81 -6.74
C ALA A 130 -0.74 12.03 -7.09
N VAL A 131 -0.87 10.78 -7.55
CA VAL A 131 0.29 9.98 -7.98
C VAL A 131 0.94 10.56 -9.24
N GLY A 132 0.15 11.08 -10.19
CA GLY A 132 0.68 11.79 -11.35
C GLY A 132 1.60 12.96 -10.98
N HIS A 133 1.20 13.77 -10.00
CA HIS A 133 2.03 14.87 -9.51
C HIS A 133 3.19 14.39 -8.64
N LEU A 134 2.93 13.55 -7.62
CA LEU A 134 3.93 13.15 -6.61
C LEU A 134 5.04 12.24 -7.15
N THR A 135 4.85 11.64 -8.33
CA THR A 135 5.89 10.87 -9.02
C THR A 135 6.74 11.71 -9.98
N HIS A 136 6.49 13.02 -10.06
CA HIS A 136 7.27 13.91 -10.91
C HIS A 136 8.75 13.96 -10.47
N PRO A 137 9.73 13.78 -11.39
CA PRO A 137 11.14 13.59 -11.04
C PRO A 137 11.81 14.80 -10.39
N SER A 138 11.22 16.00 -10.48
CA SER A 138 11.75 17.21 -9.85
C SER A 138 11.37 17.36 -8.38
N ILE A 139 10.47 16.51 -7.87
CA ILE A 139 9.97 16.57 -6.50
C ILE A 139 10.92 15.81 -5.59
N ILE A 140 11.21 16.40 -4.43
CA ILE A 140 11.88 15.70 -3.33
C ILE A 140 10.79 14.97 -2.53
N PRO A 141 10.80 13.63 -2.46
CA PRO A 141 9.76 12.90 -1.77
C PRO A 141 9.66 13.30 -0.30
N THR A 142 8.49 13.76 0.11
CA THR A 142 8.16 14.09 1.51
C THR A 142 7.07 13.14 1.96
N PHE A 143 7.25 12.49 3.11
CA PHE A 143 6.37 11.42 3.61
C PHE A 143 6.22 10.20 2.66
N PRO A 144 7.27 9.71 2.00
CA PRO A 144 7.12 8.69 0.95
C PRO A 144 6.45 7.40 1.44
N ASP A 145 6.80 6.99 2.66
CA ASP A 145 6.27 5.82 3.35
C ASP A 145 4.79 5.99 3.73
N GLU A 146 4.41 7.18 4.22
CA GLU A 146 3.03 7.50 4.60
C GLU A 146 2.10 7.63 3.39
N ILE A 147 2.60 8.18 2.28
CA ILE A 147 1.85 8.24 1.02
C ILE A 147 1.62 6.82 0.50
N LEU A 148 2.67 5.99 0.47
CA LEU A 148 2.54 4.61 0.00
C LEU A 148 1.52 3.82 0.83
N ILE A 149 1.56 3.91 2.15
CA ILE A 149 0.60 3.17 2.99
C ILE A 149 -0.83 3.67 2.79
N THR A 150 -1.05 4.97 2.59
CA THR A 150 -2.36 5.51 2.20
C THR A 150 -2.83 4.93 0.87
N LEU A 151 -1.95 4.84 -0.12
CA LEU A 151 -2.26 4.23 -1.42
C LEU A 151 -2.54 2.73 -1.31
N VAL A 152 -1.86 2.00 -0.44
CA VAL A 152 -2.14 0.57 -0.19
C VAL A 152 -3.49 0.39 0.50
N ASN A 153 -3.79 1.23 1.50
CA ASN A 153 -4.99 1.09 2.32
C ASN A 153 -6.26 1.68 1.69
N ARG A 154 -6.16 2.45 0.60
CA ARG A 154 -7.33 3.08 -0.04
C ARG A 154 -8.42 2.08 -0.45
N ARG A 155 -8.04 0.81 -0.69
CA ARG A 155 -8.96 -0.30 -1.00
C ARG A 155 -10.04 -0.52 0.05
N HIS A 156 -9.77 -0.12 1.30
CA HIS A 156 -10.74 -0.21 2.39
C HIS A 156 -11.71 0.97 2.47
N HIS A 157 -11.46 2.06 1.73
CA HIS A 157 -12.13 3.34 1.92
C HIS A 157 -12.96 3.83 0.72
N GLN A 158 -12.70 3.36 -0.50
CA GLN A 158 -13.48 3.74 -1.69
C GLN A 158 -14.44 2.60 -2.10
N LEU A 159 -15.75 2.85 -1.95
CA LEU A 159 -16.85 1.92 -2.29
C LEU A 159 -17.38 2.08 -3.73
N SER A 160 -16.78 2.94 -4.55
CA SER A 160 -17.26 3.16 -5.92
C SER A 160 -16.15 3.74 -6.81
N GLY A 161 -15.72 2.96 -7.80
CA GLY A 161 -14.81 3.41 -8.86
C GLY A 161 -13.45 2.71 -8.93
N MET A 162 -13.17 1.70 -8.10
CA MET A 162 -11.93 0.93 -8.25
C MET A 162 -11.99 0.03 -9.47
N ASN A 163 -11.12 0.30 -10.45
CA ASN A 163 -10.80 -0.69 -11.47
C ASN A 163 -9.93 -1.79 -10.86
N GLU A 164 -10.20 -3.04 -11.23
CA GLU A 164 -9.50 -4.27 -10.79
C GLU A 164 -7.97 -4.27 -10.92
N THR A 165 -7.38 -3.25 -11.56
CA THR A 165 -5.95 -3.12 -11.86
C THR A 165 -5.19 -2.19 -10.94
N ASP A 166 -5.79 -1.69 -9.86
CA ASP A 166 -5.26 -0.73 -8.87
C ASP A 166 -3.71 -0.71 -8.70
N ILE A 167 -3.03 0.01 -9.61
CA ILE A 167 -1.58 -0.04 -9.85
C ILE A 167 -0.85 1.10 -9.15
N LEU A 168 -1.57 2.07 -8.59
CA LEU A 168 -0.96 3.30 -8.10
C LEU A 168 0.08 3.08 -6.99
N PRO A 169 -0.06 2.15 -6.01
CA PRO A 169 0.98 1.88 -5.03
C PRO A 169 2.25 1.38 -5.70
N LEU A 170 2.12 0.50 -6.69
CA LEU A 170 3.25 -0.03 -7.45
C LEU A 170 3.90 1.07 -8.31
N ALA A 171 3.10 1.89 -9.00
CA ALA A 171 3.59 3.02 -9.79
C ALA A 171 4.35 4.02 -8.90
N TYR A 172 3.76 4.41 -7.77
CA TYR A 172 4.39 5.28 -6.80
C TYR A 172 5.67 4.67 -6.22
N TYR A 173 5.63 3.40 -5.81
CA TYR A 173 6.81 2.68 -5.29
C TYR A 173 7.96 2.67 -6.30
N ASN A 174 7.69 2.38 -7.57
CA ASN A 174 8.71 2.30 -8.61
C ASN A 174 9.33 3.67 -8.95
N CYS A 175 8.54 4.74 -8.90
CA CYS A 175 9.02 6.10 -9.19
C CYS A 175 9.75 6.74 -7.99
N VAL A 176 9.15 6.64 -6.80
CA VAL A 176 9.60 7.37 -5.60
C VAL A 176 10.57 6.57 -4.75
N LYS A 177 10.53 5.24 -4.84
CA LYS A 177 11.31 4.30 -4.03
C LYS A 177 11.25 4.61 -2.53
N PRO A 178 10.06 4.54 -1.90
CA PRO A 178 9.92 4.73 -0.46
C PRO A 178 10.88 3.82 0.33
N PRO A 179 11.46 4.29 1.45
CA PRO A 179 12.45 3.53 2.22
C PRO A 179 11.87 2.28 2.90
N LEU A 180 10.56 2.25 3.15
CA LEU A 180 9.86 1.18 3.87
C LEU A 180 10.49 0.93 5.24
N ALA A 181 10.65 2.01 6.01
CA ALA A 181 11.45 2.06 7.22
C ALA A 181 10.90 1.16 8.36
N THR A 182 9.60 0.85 8.34
CA THR A 182 8.93 0.12 9.43
C THR A 182 8.17 -1.10 8.92
N ASP A 183 8.03 -2.10 9.78
CA ASP A 183 7.19 -3.28 9.50
C ASP A 183 5.73 -2.89 9.22
N ALA A 184 5.25 -1.80 9.83
CA ALA A 184 3.90 -1.28 9.63
C ALA A 184 3.60 -0.92 8.16
N ILE A 185 4.62 -0.73 7.33
CA ILE A 185 4.48 -0.41 5.90
C ILE A 185 4.92 -1.59 5.03
N ARG A 186 6.00 -2.27 5.41
CA ARG A 186 6.48 -3.47 4.70
C ARG A 186 5.42 -4.58 4.67
N GLN A 187 4.73 -4.80 5.78
CA GLN A 187 3.73 -5.86 5.91
C GLN A 187 2.51 -5.62 5.00
N PRO A 188 1.85 -4.45 5.00
CA PRO A 188 0.79 -4.17 4.04
C PRO A 188 1.27 -4.17 2.58
N PHE A 189 2.48 -3.67 2.31
CA PHE A 189 3.00 -3.61 0.95
C PHE A 189 3.32 -4.99 0.36
N VAL A 190 3.92 -5.90 1.12
CA VAL A 190 4.17 -7.27 0.64
C VAL A 190 2.86 -8.03 0.40
N ARG A 191 1.85 -7.80 1.24
CA ARG A 191 0.49 -8.33 1.01
C ARG A 191 -0.12 -7.77 -0.27
N TYR A 192 0.05 -6.47 -0.52
CA TYR A 192 -0.37 -5.86 -1.79
C TYR A 192 0.33 -6.49 -3.00
N LEU A 193 1.65 -6.73 -2.94
CA LEU A 193 2.40 -7.39 -4.01
C LEU A 193 1.94 -8.83 -4.21
N ALA A 194 1.85 -9.62 -3.14
CA ALA A 194 1.41 -11.01 -3.18
C ALA A 194 -0.03 -11.16 -3.71
N ALA A 195 -0.89 -10.17 -3.46
CA ALA A 195 -2.22 -10.13 -4.02
C ALA A 195 -2.22 -9.96 -5.56
N ARG A 196 -1.14 -9.45 -6.16
CA ARG A 196 -1.04 -9.20 -7.60
C ARG A 196 -0.14 -10.20 -8.33
N ASN A 197 0.95 -10.61 -7.71
CA ASN A 197 1.92 -11.55 -8.27
C ASN A 197 2.73 -12.18 -7.13
N VAL A 198 2.53 -13.48 -6.89
CA VAL A 198 3.21 -14.23 -5.82
C VAL A 198 4.72 -14.30 -6.07
N THR A 199 5.10 -14.53 -7.33
CA THR A 199 6.50 -14.63 -7.74
C THR A 199 7.27 -13.31 -7.57
N GLU A 200 6.70 -12.18 -8.00
CA GLU A 200 7.29 -10.86 -7.84
C GLU A 200 7.43 -10.50 -6.35
N ALA A 201 6.40 -10.78 -5.55
CA ALA A 201 6.46 -10.57 -4.10
C ALA A 201 7.59 -11.38 -3.45
N TYR A 202 7.78 -12.64 -3.85
CA TYR A 202 8.88 -13.46 -3.36
C TYR A 202 10.26 -12.87 -3.70
N TYR A 203 10.50 -12.48 -4.95
CA TYR A 203 11.78 -11.86 -5.32
C TYR A 203 12.00 -10.51 -4.64
N TRP A 204 10.93 -9.76 -4.39
CA TRP A 204 10.99 -8.55 -3.59
C TRP A 204 11.42 -8.85 -2.15
N ILE A 205 10.89 -9.91 -1.52
CA ILE A 205 11.34 -10.36 -0.18
C ILE A 205 12.82 -10.75 -0.21
N ARG A 206 13.25 -11.50 -1.23
CA ARG A 206 14.66 -11.95 -1.37
C ARG A 206 15.65 -10.79 -1.49
N ALA A 207 15.23 -9.63 -1.98
CA ALA A 207 16.05 -8.43 -2.05
C ALA A 207 16.20 -7.69 -0.71
N ARG A 208 15.46 -8.09 0.34
CA ARG A 208 15.53 -7.50 1.68
C ARG A 208 16.62 -8.15 2.54
N PRO A 209 16.99 -7.53 3.68
CA PRO A 209 17.83 -8.20 4.68
C PRO A 209 17.20 -9.49 5.22
N GLU A 210 18.02 -10.52 5.41
CA GLU A 210 17.60 -11.88 5.80
C GLU A 210 16.76 -11.94 7.08
N HIS A 211 17.06 -11.08 8.07
CA HIS A 211 16.30 -11.01 9.32
C HIS A 211 14.83 -10.58 9.13
N GLU A 212 14.49 -9.97 8.00
CA GLU A 212 13.11 -9.59 7.66
C GLU A 212 12.36 -10.71 6.91
N HIS A 213 13.07 -11.63 6.26
CA HIS A 213 12.49 -12.58 5.29
C HIS A 213 11.37 -13.40 5.92
N ARG A 214 11.60 -13.98 7.09
CA ARG A 214 10.63 -14.86 7.76
C ARG A 214 9.27 -14.20 7.97
N GLN A 215 9.24 -12.96 8.46
CA GLN A 215 7.97 -12.27 8.71
C GLN A 215 7.27 -11.85 7.42
N LEU A 216 8.02 -11.56 6.35
CA LEU A 216 7.46 -11.19 5.06
C LEU A 216 6.98 -12.42 4.28
N LEU A 217 7.68 -13.55 4.41
CA LEU A 217 7.26 -14.85 3.88
C LEU A 217 5.98 -15.34 4.56
N GLU A 218 5.83 -15.14 5.87
CA GLU A 218 4.57 -15.38 6.58
C GLU A 218 3.42 -14.61 5.93
N ALA A 219 3.62 -13.32 5.67
CA ALA A 219 2.62 -12.49 5.00
C ALA A 219 2.34 -12.91 3.56
N LEU A 220 3.36 -13.34 2.79
CA LEU A 220 3.20 -13.89 1.44
C LEU A 220 2.32 -15.15 1.45
N VAL A 221 2.62 -16.10 2.34
CA VAL A 221 1.90 -17.37 2.44
C VAL A 221 0.46 -17.12 2.91
N GLU A 222 0.27 -16.30 3.94
CA GLU A 222 -1.06 -15.92 4.42
C GLU A 222 -1.89 -15.25 3.32
N GLN A 223 -1.33 -14.26 2.62
CA GLN A 223 -2.05 -13.55 1.56
C GLN A 223 -2.42 -14.47 0.39
N THR A 224 -1.55 -15.43 0.08
CA THR A 224 -1.75 -16.39 -1.01
C THR A 224 -2.84 -17.41 -0.67
N LEU A 225 -2.87 -17.90 0.58
CA LEU A 225 -3.75 -19.00 0.98
C LEU A 225 -5.04 -18.57 1.69
N ASP A 226 -5.09 -17.39 2.31
CA ASP A 226 -6.29 -16.87 2.99
C ASP A 226 -7.16 -16.03 2.04
N HIS A 227 -8.44 -16.39 1.96
CA HIS A 227 -9.46 -15.65 1.20
C HIS A 227 -9.91 -14.38 1.93
N ARG A 228 -9.80 -14.31 3.27
CA ARG A 228 -10.22 -13.14 4.06
C ARG A 228 -9.25 -11.97 4.00
N ALA A 229 -8.00 -12.24 3.61
CA ALA A 229 -7.00 -11.21 3.38
C ALA A 229 -7.28 -10.33 2.13
N TRP A 230 -8.40 -10.57 1.43
CA TRP A 230 -8.75 -9.97 0.14
C TRP A 230 -9.91 -8.97 0.22
N GLY A 231 -10.13 -8.38 1.40
CA GLY A 231 -11.26 -7.49 1.66
C GLY A 231 -12.56 -8.28 1.77
N GLY A 232 -13.36 -8.01 2.81
CA GLY A 232 -14.61 -8.71 3.07
C GLY A 232 -15.75 -8.33 2.12
N GLY A 233 -15.62 -8.66 0.84
CA GLY A 233 -16.66 -8.51 -0.19
C GLY A 233 -16.98 -9.85 -0.89
N GLU A 234 -18.02 -9.85 -1.73
CA GLU A 234 -18.31 -10.93 -2.68
C GLU A 234 -17.08 -11.26 -3.56
N PRO A 235 -16.99 -12.44 -4.22
CA PRO A 235 -15.84 -12.81 -5.04
C PRO A 235 -15.48 -11.67 -6.00
N ASN A 236 -14.42 -10.95 -5.68
CA ASN A 236 -14.00 -9.78 -6.45
C ASN A 236 -13.59 -10.25 -7.85
N GLU A 237 -13.79 -9.42 -8.87
CA GLU A 237 -13.38 -9.72 -10.25
C GLU A 237 -11.86 -10.06 -10.36
N ILE A 238 -11.02 -9.61 -9.41
CA ILE A 238 -9.61 -10.03 -9.28
C ILE A 238 -9.46 -11.53 -8.99
N GLU A 239 -10.35 -12.14 -8.23
CA GLU A 239 -10.35 -13.60 -8.01
C GLU A 239 -10.64 -14.36 -9.32
N ASN A 240 -11.36 -13.75 -10.28
CA ASN A 240 -11.52 -14.32 -11.62
C ASN A 240 -10.26 -14.16 -12.48
N ILE A 241 -9.49 -13.08 -12.29
CA ILE A 241 -8.28 -12.78 -13.09
C ILE A 241 -7.04 -13.52 -12.58
N TYR A 242 -6.88 -13.60 -11.25
CA TYR A 242 -5.75 -14.26 -10.60
C TYR A 242 -6.25 -15.09 -9.40
N PRO A 243 -6.85 -16.26 -9.67
CA PRO A 243 -7.50 -17.09 -8.67
C PRO A 243 -6.51 -17.65 -7.67
N ARG A 244 -7.02 -18.00 -6.49
CA ARG A 244 -6.22 -18.57 -5.40
C ARG A 244 -5.48 -19.84 -5.80
N GLU A 245 -6.07 -20.66 -6.67
CA GLU A 245 -5.47 -21.90 -7.16
C GLU A 245 -4.20 -21.63 -7.98
N GLU A 246 -4.21 -20.62 -8.85
CA GLU A 246 -3.03 -20.21 -9.63
C GLU A 246 -1.94 -19.63 -8.72
N LYS A 247 -2.31 -18.82 -7.73
CA LYS A 247 -1.40 -18.31 -6.72
C LYS A 247 -0.74 -19.41 -5.91
N ALA A 248 -1.53 -20.39 -5.47
CA ALA A 248 -1.03 -21.53 -4.71
C ALA A 248 -0.09 -22.39 -5.57
N LEU A 249 -0.39 -22.54 -6.87
CA LEU A 249 0.49 -23.22 -7.81
C LEU A 249 1.83 -22.49 -7.99
N GLU A 250 1.80 -21.16 -8.15
CA GLU A 250 3.03 -20.34 -8.18
C GLU A 250 3.83 -20.47 -6.88
N LEU A 251 3.17 -20.34 -5.72
CA LEU A 251 3.80 -20.46 -4.40
C LEU A 251 4.54 -21.80 -4.26
N VAL A 252 3.90 -22.90 -4.68
CA VAL A 252 4.49 -24.24 -4.68
C VAL A 252 5.72 -24.32 -5.59
N GLY A 253 5.71 -23.62 -6.72
CA GLY A 253 6.80 -23.59 -7.70
C GLY A 253 7.96 -22.65 -7.34
N LEU A 254 7.87 -21.87 -6.27
CA LEU A 254 8.91 -20.92 -5.91
C LEU A 254 10.22 -21.62 -5.46
N PRO A 255 11.38 -21.05 -5.83
CA PRO A 255 12.70 -21.59 -5.48
C PRO A 255 13.11 -21.11 -4.09
N PHE A 256 12.40 -21.58 -3.06
CA PHE A 256 12.80 -21.38 -1.67
C PHE A 256 14.09 -22.15 -1.35
N SER A 257 14.85 -21.63 -0.39
CA SER A 257 15.96 -22.34 0.25
C SER A 257 15.47 -23.47 1.15
N GLU A 258 16.36 -24.39 1.53
CA GLU A 258 16.04 -25.49 2.44
C GLU A 258 15.49 -24.99 3.78
N GLU A 259 16.08 -23.91 4.32
CA GLU A 259 15.63 -23.30 5.58
C GLU A 259 14.22 -22.70 5.47
N GLU A 260 13.94 -22.01 4.36
CA GLU A 260 12.62 -21.46 4.06
C GLU A 260 11.59 -22.59 3.89
N ASP A 261 11.97 -23.70 3.25
CA ASP A 261 11.11 -24.87 3.04
C ASP A 261 10.73 -25.58 4.33
N GLU A 262 11.72 -25.86 5.18
CA GLU A 262 11.46 -26.42 6.49
C GLU A 262 10.56 -25.50 7.33
N TRP A 263 10.78 -24.19 7.24
CA TRP A 263 10.00 -23.22 7.98
C TRP A 263 8.55 -23.13 7.46
N ILE A 264 8.33 -23.07 6.14
CA ILE A 264 7.00 -23.05 5.52
C ILE A 264 6.24 -24.34 5.86
N GLU A 265 6.89 -25.50 5.79
CA GLU A 265 6.28 -26.77 6.16
C GLU A 265 5.81 -26.75 7.63
N LYS A 266 6.67 -26.31 8.56
CA LYS A 266 6.31 -26.19 9.99
C LYS A 266 5.19 -25.16 10.19
N PHE A 267 5.23 -24.03 9.49
CA PHE A 267 4.19 -22.99 9.58
C PHE A 267 2.81 -23.50 9.15
N LEU A 268 2.74 -24.28 8.07
CA LEU A 268 1.50 -24.82 7.51
C LEU A 268 1.00 -26.09 8.21
N THR A 269 1.84 -26.82 8.93
CA THR A 269 1.46 -28.08 9.62
C THR A 269 1.24 -27.90 11.12
N GLU A 270 2.11 -27.14 11.78
CA GLU A 270 2.14 -26.98 13.25
C GLU A 270 1.81 -25.55 13.69
N GLY A 271 2.15 -24.57 12.86
CA GLY A 271 2.02 -23.15 13.14
C GLY A 271 0.62 -22.56 12.95
N LYS A 272 0.56 -21.23 12.88
CA LYS A 272 -0.68 -20.47 12.66
C LYS A 272 -1.28 -20.76 11.28
N GLY A 273 -0.45 -21.07 10.29
CA GLY A 273 -0.85 -21.38 8.92
C GLY A 273 -1.68 -22.65 8.78
N ARG A 274 -1.71 -23.53 9.80
CA ARG A 274 -2.48 -24.80 9.75
C ARG A 274 -3.98 -24.63 9.52
N THR A 275 -4.53 -23.47 9.85
CA THR A 275 -5.96 -23.16 9.67
C THR A 275 -6.27 -22.57 8.31
N LEU A 276 -5.24 -22.25 7.51
CA LEU A 276 -5.42 -21.75 6.15
C LEU A 276 -6.04 -22.83 5.27
N LYS A 277 -6.96 -22.42 4.40
CA LYS A 277 -7.54 -23.32 3.40
C LYS A 277 -6.38 -23.86 2.55
N GLY A 278 -6.39 -25.16 2.25
CA GLY A 278 -5.36 -25.78 1.40
C GLY A 278 -3.94 -25.79 1.97
N ALA A 279 -3.74 -25.53 3.27
CA ALA A 279 -2.41 -25.57 3.90
C ALA A 279 -1.73 -26.94 3.71
N GLU A 280 -2.43 -28.02 4.05
CA GLU A 280 -1.92 -29.39 3.90
C GLU A 280 -1.68 -29.75 2.42
N ASP A 281 -2.61 -29.38 1.53
CA ASP A 281 -2.50 -29.59 0.08
C ASP A 281 -1.26 -28.88 -0.49
N THR A 282 -0.97 -27.68 -0.01
CA THR A 282 0.20 -26.88 -0.44
C THR A 282 1.51 -27.56 -0.05
N VAL A 283 1.61 -28.09 1.18
CA VAL A 283 2.80 -28.84 1.63
C VAL A 283 3.00 -30.12 0.80
N LEU A 284 1.93 -30.85 0.51
CA LEU A 284 1.99 -32.07 -0.30
C LEU A 284 2.38 -31.77 -1.75
N MET A 285 1.76 -30.77 -2.37
CA MET A 285 2.12 -30.28 -3.71
C MET A 285 3.58 -29.84 -3.77
N ARG A 286 4.05 -29.11 -2.75
CA ARG A 286 5.44 -28.66 -2.64
C ARG A 286 6.44 -29.81 -2.65
N LYS A 287 6.20 -30.86 -1.86
CA LYS A 287 7.07 -32.05 -1.84
C LYS A 287 7.18 -32.73 -3.20
N ILE A 288 6.08 -32.74 -3.96
CA ILE A 288 6.10 -33.25 -5.34
C ILE A 288 6.89 -32.31 -6.25
N ALA A 289 6.66 -31.00 -6.18
CA ALA A 289 7.29 -30.00 -7.04
C ALA A 289 8.82 -29.96 -6.88
N ILE A 290 9.34 -30.13 -5.65
CA ILE A 290 10.79 -30.18 -5.39
C ILE A 290 11.40 -31.58 -5.62
N GLY A 291 10.60 -32.57 -6.04
CA GLY A 291 11.07 -33.94 -6.28
C GLY A 291 11.31 -34.78 -5.01
N SER A 292 10.88 -34.32 -3.84
CA SER A 292 10.98 -35.06 -2.56
C SER A 292 9.91 -36.14 -2.45
N LEU A 293 9.92 -37.08 -3.40
CA LEU A 293 8.89 -38.13 -3.55
C LEU A 293 8.91 -39.14 -2.40
N HIS A 294 10.07 -39.41 -1.82
CA HIS A 294 10.18 -40.29 -0.65
C HIS A 294 9.46 -39.69 0.56
N SER A 295 9.72 -38.42 0.88
CA SER A 295 9.07 -37.73 2.00
C SER A 295 7.57 -37.57 1.78
N PHE A 296 7.13 -37.36 0.53
CA PHE A 296 5.73 -37.35 0.14
C PHE A 296 5.05 -38.71 0.39
N ALA A 297 5.69 -39.80 -0.05
CA ALA A 297 5.17 -41.16 0.10
C ALA A 297 5.06 -41.59 1.57
N THR A 298 6.07 -41.30 2.39
CA THR A 298 6.09 -41.68 3.82
C THR A 298 5.29 -40.74 4.72
N GLY A 299 5.01 -39.51 4.26
CA GLY A 299 4.33 -38.50 5.03
C GLY A 299 2.89 -38.88 5.41
N LYS A 300 2.43 -38.42 6.57
CA LYS A 300 1.01 -38.51 6.96
C LYS A 300 0.19 -37.56 6.08
N SER A 301 -0.98 -37.99 5.62
CA SER A 301 -2.00 -37.09 5.05
C SER A 301 -3.36 -37.47 5.60
N LYS A 302 -4.20 -36.48 5.85
CA LYS A 302 -5.62 -36.70 6.11
C LYS A 302 -6.31 -37.13 4.82
N GLN A 303 -7.42 -37.85 4.95
CA GLN A 303 -8.27 -38.14 3.80
C GLN A 303 -8.85 -36.82 3.27
N GLY A 304 -8.31 -36.36 2.15
CA GLY A 304 -8.82 -35.21 1.42
C GLY A 304 -10.07 -35.56 0.62
N LYS A 305 -10.80 -34.54 0.17
CA LYS A 305 -11.91 -34.71 -0.77
C LYS A 305 -11.33 -35.17 -2.12
N ALA A 306 -11.87 -36.24 -2.69
CA ALA A 306 -11.44 -36.70 -4.01
C ALA A 306 -11.85 -35.67 -5.08
N HIS A 307 -10.89 -35.30 -5.94
CA HIS A 307 -11.12 -34.49 -7.13
C HIS A 307 -11.02 -35.40 -8.35
N HIS A 308 -12.11 -35.55 -9.10
CA HIS A 308 -12.20 -36.46 -10.26
C HIS A 308 -11.74 -37.91 -9.97
N GLY A 309 -12.02 -38.41 -8.77
CA GLY A 309 -11.64 -39.77 -8.34
C GLY A 309 -10.18 -39.92 -7.90
N VAL A 310 -9.41 -38.82 -7.85
CA VAL A 310 -8.04 -38.79 -7.34
C VAL A 310 -8.02 -38.07 -5.99
N ASP A 311 -7.42 -38.71 -4.98
CA ASP A 311 -7.13 -38.11 -3.69
C ASP A 311 -5.63 -38.25 -3.36
N TRP A 312 -5.19 -37.56 -2.30
CA TRP A 312 -3.79 -37.62 -1.87
C TRP A 312 -3.32 -39.03 -1.52
N LYS A 313 -4.24 -39.90 -1.05
CA LYS A 313 -3.92 -41.28 -0.74
C LYS A 313 -3.59 -42.08 -2.00
N THR A 314 -4.43 -41.96 -3.03
CA THR A 314 -4.25 -42.60 -4.34
C THR A 314 -2.95 -42.13 -5.00
N LEU A 315 -2.65 -40.82 -4.92
CA LEU A 315 -1.38 -40.27 -5.41
C LEU A 315 -0.18 -40.84 -4.65
N LYS A 316 -0.22 -40.90 -3.32
CA LYS A 316 0.85 -41.51 -2.51
C LYS A 316 1.05 -42.99 -2.83
N ASP A 317 -0.02 -43.75 -2.97
CA ASP A 317 0.04 -45.17 -3.33
C ASP A 317 0.63 -45.36 -4.73
N GLY A 318 0.30 -44.48 -5.68
CA GLY A 318 0.91 -44.43 -7.00
C GLY A 318 2.42 -44.14 -6.95
N VAL A 319 2.83 -43.11 -6.20
CA VAL A 319 4.25 -42.75 -6.03
C VAL A 319 5.02 -43.87 -5.34
N LYS A 320 4.49 -44.48 -4.27
CA LYS A 320 5.11 -45.64 -3.60
C LYS A 320 5.37 -46.79 -4.56
N LYS A 321 4.38 -47.15 -5.38
CA LYS A 321 4.52 -48.19 -6.40
C LYS A 321 5.57 -47.80 -7.46
N GLY A 322 5.60 -46.53 -7.86
CA GLY A 322 6.54 -46.00 -8.85
C GLY A 322 7.99 -45.91 -8.37
N LEU A 323 8.21 -45.65 -7.08
CA LEU A 323 9.55 -45.65 -6.47
C LEU A 323 10.17 -47.07 -6.42
N GLY A 324 9.34 -48.11 -6.50
CA GLY A 324 9.78 -49.51 -6.48
C GLY A 324 10.41 -49.93 -5.14
N PRO A 325 10.95 -51.17 -5.04
CA PRO A 325 11.55 -51.70 -3.81
C PRO A 325 12.91 -51.08 -3.43
N ARG A 326 13.22 -49.86 -3.90
CA ARG A 326 14.48 -49.14 -3.63
C ARG A 326 14.57 -48.56 -2.20
N GLU A 327 13.89 -49.17 -1.24
CA GLU A 327 13.90 -48.77 0.18
C GLU A 327 15.26 -49.04 0.89
N GLY A 328 16.31 -49.46 0.16
CA GLY A 328 17.58 -49.88 0.77
C GLY A 328 18.89 -49.58 0.01
N GLU A 329 18.88 -48.80 -1.08
CA GLU A 329 20.15 -48.40 -1.72
C GLU A 329 20.68 -47.10 -1.09
N GLU A 330 21.83 -47.17 -0.43
CA GLU A 330 22.54 -46.08 0.27
C GLU A 330 22.92 -44.85 -0.61
N GLY A 331 22.51 -44.81 -1.88
CA GLY A 331 22.94 -43.82 -2.88
C GLY A 331 22.09 -42.56 -3.03
N PHE A 332 21.01 -42.38 -2.26
CA PHE A 332 20.12 -41.21 -2.36
C PHE A 332 20.00 -40.42 -1.04
N LYS A 333 21.08 -40.37 -0.26
CA LYS A 333 21.29 -39.31 0.74
C LYS A 333 22.20 -38.25 0.12
N ALA A 334 21.60 -37.25 -0.50
CA ALA A 334 22.23 -35.96 -0.74
C ALA A 334 21.23 -34.90 -0.31
#